data_AF-X6CYJ8-F1
#
_entry.id   AF-X6CYJ8-F1
#
_cell.length_a   1.000
_cell.length_b   1.000
_cell.length_c   1.000
_cell.angle_alpha   90.00
_cell.angle_beta   90.00
_cell.angle_gamma   90.00
#
_symmetry.space_group_name_H-M   'P 1'
#
loop_
_entity.id
_entity.type
_entity.pdbx_description
1 polymer ?
#
loop_
_entity_poly.entity_id
_entity_poly.type
_entity_poly.pdbx_seq_one_letter_code
_entity_poly.pdbx_strand_id
1 'polypeptide(L)'
;MLTVAAGIEAFLTVSKHASQAAAIADHRNWAIITAVIWWLIAIWEIWRSRRPAQFKVVFALVVVLALLPLGTTGWKGGEVVYRHGVGVLTANSR
;
A
#
# COMPACT_ATOMS: atom_id res chain seq x y z
N MET A 1 -5.81 8.51 5.68
CA MET A 1 -6.80 7.42 5.52
C MET A 1 -7.61 7.52 4.26
N LEU A 2 -7.89 8.75 3.82
CA LEU A 2 -8.51 9.00 2.51
C LEU A 2 -7.81 8.27 1.36
N THR A 3 -6.49 8.13 1.40
CA THR A 3 -5.71 7.39 0.40
C THR A 3 -6.02 5.88 0.37
N VAL A 4 -6.12 5.22 1.53
CA VAL A 4 -6.50 3.80 1.62
C VAL A 4 -7.96 3.60 1.20
N ALA A 5 -8.84 4.51 1.63
CA ALA A 5 -10.26 4.49 1.24
C ALA A 5 -10.43 4.63 -0.29
N ALA A 6 -9.75 5.59 -0.90
CA ALA A 6 -9.75 5.77 -2.36
C ALA A 6 -9.18 4.54 -3.08
N GLY A 7 -8.14 3.89 -2.53
CA GLY A 7 -7.62 2.64 -3.08
C GLY A 7 -8.63 1.47 -3.01
N ILE A 8 -9.39 1.38 -1.92
CA ILE A 8 -10.47 0.39 -1.78
C ILE A 8 -11.62 0.69 -2.74
N GLU A 9 -12.03 1.96 -2.85
CA GLU A 9 -13.04 2.40 -3.80
C GLU A 9 -12.64 2.02 -5.23
N ALA A 10 -11.42 2.38 -5.65
CA ALA A 10 -10.88 2.01 -6.95
C ALA A 10 -10.84 0.50 -7.16
N PHE A 11 -10.45 -0.27 -6.14
CA PHE A 11 -10.49 -1.73 -6.20
C PHE A 11 -11.92 -2.26 -6.45
N LEU A 12 -12.93 -1.65 -5.86
CA LEU A 12 -14.32 -2.09 -5.99
C LEU A 12 -14.95 -1.67 -7.33
N THR A 13 -14.56 -0.51 -7.87
CA THR A 13 -15.25 0.11 -9.01
C THR A 13 -14.55 -0.11 -10.34
N VAL A 14 -13.24 -0.37 -10.36
CA VAL A 14 -12.51 -0.52 -11.62
C VAL A 14 -12.97 -1.76 -12.40
N SER A 15 -13.27 -1.56 -13.69
CA SER A 15 -13.51 -2.66 -14.63
C SER A 15 -12.22 -3.48 -14.78
N LYS A 16 -12.34 -4.80 -14.61
CA LYS A 16 -11.19 -5.72 -14.60
C LYS A 16 -11.59 -7.07 -15.20
N HIS A 17 -10.70 -7.64 -16.00
CA HIS A 17 -10.82 -9.00 -16.51
C HIS A 17 -10.32 -10.02 -15.46
N ALA A 18 -10.66 -11.30 -15.65
CA ALA A 18 -10.24 -12.37 -14.74
C ALA A 18 -8.69 -12.44 -14.59
N SER A 19 -7.94 -12.20 -15.68
CA SER A 19 -6.48 -12.13 -15.66
C SER A 19 -5.92 -10.94 -14.87
N GLN A 20 -6.68 -9.86 -14.71
CA GLN A 20 -6.29 -8.65 -13.97
C GLN A 20 -6.70 -8.71 -12.50
N ALA A 21 -7.74 -9.49 -12.17
CA ALA A 21 -8.31 -9.58 -10.84
C ALA A 21 -7.30 -10.11 -9.80
N ALA A 22 -6.44 -11.05 -10.18
CA ALA A 22 -5.42 -11.58 -9.28
C ALA A 22 -4.36 -10.52 -8.93
N ALA A 23 -3.84 -9.80 -9.92
CA ALA A 23 -2.82 -8.78 -9.73
C ALA A 23 -3.30 -7.61 -8.85
N ILE A 24 -4.53 -7.12 -9.09
CA ILE A 24 -5.07 -6.02 -8.29
C ILE A 24 -5.42 -6.45 -6.85
N ALA A 25 -5.86 -7.70 -6.64
CA ALA A 25 -6.09 -8.25 -5.30
C ALA A 25 -4.78 -8.41 -4.52
N ASP A 26 -3.73 -8.88 -5.18
CA ASP A 26 -2.40 -9.02 -4.58
C ASP A 26 -1.81 -7.66 -4.18
N HIS A 27 -1.84 -6.66 -5.06
CA HIS A 27 -1.46 -5.28 -4.71
C HIS A 27 -2.25 -4.74 -3.50
N ARG A 28 -3.59 -4.89 -3.52
CA ARG A 28 -4.46 -4.42 -2.43
C ARG A 28 -4.10 -5.07 -1.09
N ASN A 29 -3.84 -6.37 -1.06
CA ASN A 29 -3.47 -7.08 0.16
C ASN A 29 -2.16 -6.52 0.75
N TRP A 30 -1.14 -6.31 -0.09
CA TRP A 30 0.11 -5.68 0.32
C TRP A 30 -0.09 -4.23 0.80
N ALA A 31 -0.96 -3.47 0.13
CA ALA A 31 -1.28 -2.10 0.52
C ALA A 31 -1.94 -2.02 1.91
N ILE A 32 -2.88 -2.92 2.22
CA ILE A 32 -3.55 -2.98 3.55
C ILE A 32 -2.53 -3.34 4.63
N ILE A 33 -1.73 -4.39 4.42
CA ILE A 33 -0.70 -4.81 5.38
C ILE A 33 0.30 -3.66 5.63
N THR A 34 0.78 -3.03 4.56
CA THR A 34 1.70 -1.89 4.64
C THR A 34 1.07 -0.73 5.41
N ALA A 35 -0.18 -0.37 5.11
CA ALA A 35 -0.88 0.70 5.81
C ALA A 35 -1.00 0.42 7.31
N VAL A 36 -1.33 -0.82 7.70
CA VAL A 36 -1.39 -1.22 9.11
C VAL A 36 -0.02 -1.11 9.78
N ILE A 37 1.06 -1.57 9.15
CA ILE A 37 2.43 -1.46 9.69
C ILE A 37 2.78 0.01 9.95
N TRP A 38 2.56 0.90 8.97
CA TRP A 38 2.87 2.31 9.11
C TRP A 38 2.01 3.01 10.17
N TRP A 39 0.77 2.55 10.36
CA TRP A 39 -0.06 3.00 11.48
C TRP A 39 0.48 2.63 12.84
N LEU A 40 0.89 1.37 13.00
CA LEU A 40 1.48 0.89 14.25
C LEU A 40 2.75 1.68 14.58
N ILE A 41 3.58 1.97 13.58
CA ILE A 41 4.77 2.83 13.72
C ILE A 41 4.38 4.26 14.13
N ALA A 42 3.38 4.85 13.49
CA ALA A 42 2.93 6.21 13.82
C ALA A 42 2.39 6.29 15.26
N ILE A 43 1.57 5.33 15.67
CA ILE A 43 1.06 5.22 17.05
C ILE A 43 2.21 5.02 18.04
N TRP A 44 3.18 4.17 17.70
CA TRP A 44 4.35 3.94 18.53
C TRP A 44 5.18 5.22 18.69
N GLU A 45 5.35 6.03 17.65
CA GLU A 45 6.08 7.29 17.76
C GLU A 45 5.34 8.32 18.63
N ILE A 46 4.01 8.40 18.55
CA ILE A 46 3.22 9.26 19.44
C ILE A 46 3.43 8.87 20.92
N TRP A 47 3.54 7.56 21.21
CA TRP A 47 3.84 7.09 22.56
C TRP A 47 5.30 7.36 22.96
N ARG A 48 6.25 7.10 22.04
CA ARG A 48 7.69 7.25 22.26
C ARG A 48 8.11 8.71 22.43
N SER A 49 7.47 9.65 21.73
CA SER A 49 7.77 11.08 21.82
C SER A 49 7.52 11.65 23.22
N ARG A 50 6.67 10.98 24.02
CA ARG A 50 6.46 11.27 25.45
C ARG A 50 7.56 10.71 26.37
N ARG A 51 8.45 9.85 25.86
CA ARG A 51 9.56 9.19 26.57
C ARG A 51 10.83 9.10 25.69
N PRO A 52 11.46 10.23 25.35
CA PRO A 52 12.38 10.36 24.21
C PRO A 52 13.69 9.55 24.27
N ALA A 53 14.10 9.08 25.45
CA ALA A 53 15.42 8.46 25.64
C ALA A 53 15.50 6.95 25.31
N GLN A 54 14.38 6.22 25.28
CA GLN A 54 14.45 4.77 25.51
C GLN A 54 14.54 3.88 24.25
N PHE A 55 14.19 4.38 23.05
CA PHE A 55 13.99 3.50 21.88
C PHE A 55 14.49 4.03 20.52
N LYS A 56 15.44 4.98 20.47
CA LYS A 56 15.83 5.68 19.21
C LYS A 56 16.32 4.73 18.10
N VAL A 57 17.23 3.80 18.42
CA VAL A 57 17.84 2.90 17.42
C VAL A 57 16.85 1.84 16.94
N VAL A 58 16.12 1.21 17.86
CA VAL A 58 15.13 0.18 17.51
C VAL A 58 14.02 0.77 16.65
N PHE A 59 13.52 1.95 17.00
CA PHE A 59 12.52 2.64 16.20
C PHE A 59 13.03 2.92 14.78
N ALA A 60 14.24 3.45 14.65
CA ALA A 60 14.84 3.72 13.34
C ALA A 60 14.98 2.44 12.49
N LEU A 61 15.44 1.34 13.08
CA LEU A 61 15.55 0.04 12.39
C LEU A 61 14.18 -0.46 11.92
N VAL A 62 13.13 -0.36 12.76
CA VAL A 62 11.78 -0.75 12.38
C VAL A 62 11.24 0.10 11.22
N VAL A 63 11.48 1.41 11.24
CA VAL A 63 11.12 2.30 10.11
C VAL A 63 11.83 1.90 8.83
N VAL A 64 13.14 1.63 8.89
CA VAL A 64 13.92 1.18 7.72
C VAL A 64 13.37 -0.13 7.17
N LEU A 65 13.07 -1.11 8.03
CA LEU A 65 12.48 -2.38 7.62
C LEU A 65 11.08 -2.22 7.03
N ALA A 66 10.27 -1.27 7.51
CA ALA A 66 8.94 -0.96 6.98
C ALA A 66 8.97 -0.36 5.56
N LEU A 67 10.13 0.08 5.06
CA LEU A 67 10.29 0.49 3.67
C LEU A 67 10.19 -0.70 2.69
N LEU A 68 10.53 -1.92 3.12
CA LEU A 68 10.45 -3.12 2.27
C LEU A 68 9.01 -3.43 1.80
N PRO A 69 8.01 -3.56 2.70
CA PRO A 69 6.63 -3.76 2.27
C PRO A 69 6.07 -2.54 1.52
N LEU A 70 6.54 -1.32 1.84
CA LEU A 70 6.15 -0.12 1.09
C LEU A 70 6.64 -0.16 -0.36
N GLY A 71 7.92 -0.47 -0.57
CA GLY A 71 8.50 -0.65 -1.91
C GLY A 71 7.84 -1.79 -2.68
N THR A 72 7.55 -2.91 -2.01
CA THR A 72 6.82 -4.04 -2.60
C THR A 72 5.42 -3.64 -3.05
N THR A 73 4.70 -2.88 -2.22
CA THR A 73 3.37 -2.34 -2.57
C THR A 73 3.46 -1.43 -3.80
N GLY A 74 4.46 -0.54 -3.84
CA GLY A 74 4.71 0.36 -4.97
C GLY A 74 5.02 -0.39 -6.27
N TRP A 75 5.91 -1.39 -6.22
CA TRP A 75 6.19 -2.27 -7.35
C TRP A 75 4.90 -2.91 -7.87
N LYS A 76 4.15 -3.60 -6.99
CA LYS A 76 2.92 -4.31 -7.39
C LYS A 76 1.88 -3.36 -7.98
N GLY A 77 1.80 -2.12 -7.47
CA GLY A 77 0.94 -1.09 -8.03
C GLY A 77 1.35 -0.71 -9.46
N GLY A 78 2.65 -0.53 -9.70
CA GLY A 78 3.18 -0.33 -11.05
C GLY A 78 2.89 -1.51 -11.98
N GLU A 79 3.05 -2.74 -11.50
CA GLU A 79 2.75 -3.96 -12.26
C GLU A 79 1.27 -4.09 -12.64
N VAL A 80 0.36 -3.70 -11.76
CA VAL A 80 -1.09 -3.63 -12.05
C VAL A 80 -1.37 -2.71 -13.25
N VAL A 81 -0.67 -1.58 -13.37
CA VAL A 81 -0.87 -0.62 -14.47
C VAL A 81 -0.08 -1.01 -15.71
N TYR A 82 1.24 -1.18 -15.60
CA TYR A 82 2.14 -1.29 -16.75
C TYR A 82 2.17 -2.69 -17.38
N ARG A 83 1.98 -3.75 -16.59
CA ARG A 83 1.97 -5.13 -17.11
C ARG A 83 0.57 -5.65 -17.37
N HIS A 84 -0.40 -5.25 -16.54
CA HIS A 84 -1.77 -5.77 -16.61
C HIS A 84 -2.76 -4.77 -17.24
N GLY A 85 -2.37 -3.51 -17.48
CA GLY A 85 -3.21 -2.54 -18.18
C GLY A 85 -4.47 -2.13 -17.42
N VAL A 86 -4.51 -2.31 -16.10
CA VAL A 86 -5.70 -1.98 -15.30
C VAL A 86 -5.89 -0.46 -15.25
N GLY A 87 -7.11 0.00 -15.50
CA GLY A 87 -7.45 1.44 -15.53
C GLY A 87 -7.04 2.16 -16.80
N VAL A 88 -6.52 1.46 -17.82
CA VAL A 88 -6.25 2.02 -19.14
C VAL A 88 -7.56 2.02 -19.96
N LEU A 89 -7.99 3.21 -20.39
CA LEU A 89 -9.12 3.35 -21.30
C LEU A 89 -8.71 2.89 -22.70
N THR A 90 -9.30 1.81 -23.19
CA THR A 90 -9.10 1.36 -24.58
C THR A 90 -10.10 2.05 -25.51
N ALA A 91 -9.66 2.40 -26.73
CA ALA A 91 -10.45 3.18 -27.70
C ALA A 91 -11.84 2.59 -28.07
N ASN A 92 -12.12 1.34 -27.72
CA ASN A 92 -13.35 0.62 -28.04
C ASN A 92 -14.35 0.52 -26.87
N SER A 93 -14.20 1.32 -25.80
CA SER A 93 -15.09 1.29 -24.64
C SER A 93 -16.26 2.29 -24.72
N ARG A 94 -16.81 2.53 -25.92
CA ARG A 94 -18.06 3.30 -26.12
C ARG A 94 -19.20 2.38 -26.50
#